data_AF-A0A822AAQ6-F1
#
_entry.id   AF-A0A822AAQ6-F1
#
_cell.length_a   1.000
_cell.length_b   1.000
_cell.length_c   1.000
_cell.angle_alpha   90.00
_cell.angle_beta   90.00
_cell.angle_gamma   90.00
#
_symmetry.space_group_name_H-M   'P 1'
#
loop_
_entity.id
_entity.type
_entity.pdbx_description
1 polymer ?
#
loop_
_entity_poly.entity_id
_entity_poly.type
_entity_poly.pdbx_seq_one_letter_code
_entity_poly.pdbx_strand_id
1 'polypeptide(L)'
;MLSENKKHLLTKIDCQLSTLYGLVHVSYTRDESDTFANSILLRVSIPSNAQAQVIFEPLYPGARCVTIMENHEVIWSIDSKDNSVFHDVNTGLMTRQVGSGDYEYQAFWE
;
A
#
# COMPACT_ATOMS: atom_id res chain seq x y z
N MET A 1 19.68 -3.48 15.89
CA MET A 1 18.28 -3.29 15.44
C MET A 1 18.20 -1.93 14.78
N LEU A 2 17.74 -1.87 13.52
CA LEU A 2 17.47 -0.59 12.85
C LEU A 2 16.19 -0.03 13.46
N SER A 3 16.32 0.95 14.36
CA SER A 3 15.17 1.66 14.92
C SER A 3 14.59 2.64 13.91
N GLU A 4 13.34 3.02 14.13
CA GLU A 4 12.58 3.99 13.32
C GLU A 4 13.34 5.28 13.00
N ASN A 5 14.16 5.74 13.94
CA ASN A 5 14.94 6.98 13.88
C ASN A 5 16.12 7.00 12.89
N LYS A 6 16.34 5.96 12.07
CA LYS A 6 17.43 5.94 11.07
C LYS A 6 16.95 5.63 9.64
N LYS A 7 15.68 5.90 9.34
CA LYS A 7 15.05 5.52 8.07
C LYS A 7 15.13 6.66 7.05
N HIS A 8 15.98 6.49 6.04
CA HIS A 8 15.91 7.28 4.80
C HIS A 8 14.86 6.67 3.86
N LEU A 9 13.60 6.64 4.29
CA LEU A 9 12.50 6.24 3.43
C LEU A 9 12.11 7.40 2.53
N LEU A 10 11.71 7.10 1.29
CA LEU A 10 11.19 8.11 0.39
C LEU A 10 9.87 8.64 0.95
N THR A 11 9.73 9.96 1.01
CA THR A 11 8.52 10.63 1.51
C THR A 11 7.43 10.67 0.46
N LYS A 12 7.80 10.73 -0.82
CA LYS A 12 6.86 10.77 -1.94
C LYS A 12 7.45 10.11 -3.18
N ILE A 13 6.60 9.42 -3.93
CA ILE A 13 6.88 8.93 -5.28
C ILE A 13 5.67 9.30 -6.14
N ASP A 14 5.94 9.72 -7.37
CA ASP A 14 4.91 9.93 -8.38
C ASP A 14 5.48 9.43 -9.71
N CYS A 15 4.89 8.37 -10.24
CA CYS A 15 5.41 7.65 -11.40
C CYS A 15 4.28 7.32 -12.35
N GLN A 16 4.59 7.43 -13.64
CA GLN A 16 3.69 7.04 -14.71
C GLN A 16 4.44 6.12 -15.67
N LEU A 17 3.85 4.96 -15.95
CA LEU A 17 4.39 3.99 -16.89
C LEU A 17 3.46 3.86 -18.09
N SER A 18 4.01 4.08 -19.28
CA SER A 18 3.31 3.83 -20.53
C SER A 18 3.44 2.36 -20.92
N THR A 19 2.31 1.68 -21.10
CA THR A 19 2.24 0.28 -21.52
C THR A 19 1.48 0.16 -22.85
N LEU A 20 1.43 -1.05 -23.42
CA LEU A 20 0.59 -1.32 -24.60
C LEU A 20 -0.91 -1.17 -24.32
N TYR A 21 -1.34 -1.21 -23.05
CA TYR A 21 -2.73 -1.16 -22.63
C TYR A 21 -3.16 0.22 -22.13
N GLY A 22 -2.25 1.20 -22.12
CA GLY A 22 -2.48 2.55 -21.60
C GLY A 22 -1.49 2.93 -20.51
N LEU A 23 -1.85 3.95 -19.75
CA LEU A 23 -1.00 4.53 -18.72
C LEU A 23 -1.33 3.91 -17.36
N VAL A 24 -0.32 3.39 -16.68
CA VAL A 24 -0.41 3.05 -15.25
C VAL A 24 0.16 4.23 -14.48
N HIS A 25 -0.60 4.75 -13.53
CA HIS A 25 -0.14 5.80 -12.62
C HIS A 25 -0.04 5.25 -11.21
N VAL A 26 1.08 5.53 -10.55
CA VAL A 26 1.32 5.17 -9.16
C VAL A 26 1.84 6.40 -8.44
N SER A 27 1.11 6.88 -7.46
CA SER A 27 1.59 7.90 -6.55
C SER A 27 1.53 7.40 -5.12
N TYR A 28 2.57 7.72 -4.37
CA TYR A 28 2.77 7.30 -3.00
C TYR A 28 3.15 8.56 -2.21
N THR A 29 2.55 8.75 -1.04
CA THR A 29 2.97 9.78 -0.08
C THR A 29 2.97 9.16 1.30
N ARG A 30 4.07 9.33 2.02
CA ARG A 30 4.18 8.98 3.43
C ARG A 30 3.67 10.15 4.25
N ASP A 31 2.71 9.91 5.13
CA ASP A 31 2.32 10.91 6.12
C ASP A 31 3.28 10.78 7.32
N GLU A 32 4.08 11.81 7.54
CA GLU A 32 4.99 11.91 8.69
C GLU A 32 4.42 12.83 9.78
N SER A 33 3.12 13.12 9.75
CA SER A 33 2.48 13.79 10.88
C SER A 33 2.49 12.88 12.12
N ASP A 34 2.71 13.47 13.30
CA ASP A 34 2.76 12.77 14.60
C ASP A 34 1.48 11.96 14.90
N THR A 35 0.38 12.26 14.21
CA THR A 35 -0.92 11.58 14.33
C THR A 35 -0.99 10.21 13.64
N PHE A 36 -0.22 9.98 12.57
CA PHE A 36 -0.26 8.73 11.78
C PHE A 36 1.14 8.26 11.39
N ALA A 37 2.00 8.07 12.40
CA ALA A 37 3.34 7.53 12.20
C ALA A 37 3.29 6.20 11.42
N ASN A 38 4.23 6.02 10.49
CA ASN A 38 4.33 4.83 9.63
C ASN A 38 3.07 4.54 8.81
N SER A 39 2.50 5.55 8.17
CA SER A 39 1.41 5.39 7.22
C SER A 39 1.77 5.83 5.81
N ILE A 40 1.11 5.22 4.83
CA ILE A 40 1.30 5.47 3.41
C ILE A 40 -0.05 5.66 2.75
N LEU A 41 -0.20 6.76 2.02
CA LEU A 41 -1.26 6.97 1.05
C LEU A 41 -0.75 6.57 -0.34
N LEU A 42 -1.34 5.53 -0.91
CA LEU A 42 -1.02 5.00 -2.22
C LEU A 42 -2.22 5.21 -3.15
N ARG A 43 -2.00 5.86 -4.30
CA ARG A 43 -3.00 5.97 -5.37
C ARG A 43 -2.50 5.24 -6.60
N VAL A 44 -3.37 4.42 -7.18
CA VAL A 44 -3.04 3.61 -8.35
C VAL A 44 -4.15 3.78 -9.38
N SER A 45 -3.77 4.10 -10.61
CA SER A 45 -4.66 4.09 -11.77
C SER A 45 -4.27 2.94 -12.69
N ILE A 46 -5.20 2.01 -12.92
CA ILE A 46 -5.03 0.84 -13.77
C ILE A 46 -5.86 1.03 -15.04
N PRO A 47 -5.24 0.98 -16.24
CA PRO A 47 -5.95 1.21 -17.49
C PRO A 47 -6.98 0.11 -17.78
N SER A 48 -7.91 0.41 -18.71
CA SER A 48 -8.99 -0.51 -19.09
C SER A 48 -8.47 -1.86 -19.61
N ASN A 49 -9.19 -2.92 -19.27
CA ASN A 49 -8.87 -4.32 -19.63
C ASN A 49 -7.54 -4.83 -19.05
N ALA A 50 -7.04 -4.20 -17.99
CA ALA A 50 -5.89 -4.68 -17.23
C ALA A 50 -6.30 -5.16 -15.83
N GLN A 51 -5.48 -6.05 -15.28
CA GLN A 51 -5.52 -6.50 -13.89
C GLN A 51 -4.15 -6.24 -13.27
N ALA A 52 -4.13 -5.98 -11.97
CA ALA A 52 -2.90 -5.72 -11.24
C ALA A 52 -2.96 -6.31 -9.83
N GLN A 53 -1.78 -6.35 -9.22
CA GLN A 53 -1.59 -6.73 -7.83
C GLN A 53 -1.00 -5.56 -7.08
N VAL A 54 -1.69 -5.13 -6.04
CA VAL A 54 -1.16 -4.15 -5.09
C VAL A 54 -0.59 -4.95 -3.93
N ILE A 55 0.72 -4.79 -3.70
CA ILE A 55 1.45 -5.52 -2.66
C ILE A 55 1.98 -4.49 -1.67
N PHE A 56 1.61 -4.65 -0.39
CA PHE A 56 2.14 -3.87 0.71
C PHE A 56 3.18 -4.71 1.44
N GLU A 57 4.42 -4.26 1.38
CA GLU A 57 5.55 -4.89 2.06
C GLU A 57 5.72 -4.34 3.48
N PRO A 58 6.43 -5.04 4.38
CA PRO A 58 6.92 -4.44 5.61
C PRO A 58 7.68 -3.13 5.33
N LEU A 59 7.21 -2.02 5.90
CA LEU A 59 7.81 -0.70 5.67
C LEU A 59 9.28 -0.62 6.11
N TYR A 60 9.68 -1.48 7.04
CA TYR A 60 11.02 -1.64 7.56
C TYR A 60 11.21 -3.02 8.20
N PRO A 61 12.44 -3.48 8.46
CA PRO A 61 12.68 -4.75 9.12
C PRO A 61 11.95 -4.84 10.47
N GLY A 62 11.05 -5.81 10.60
CA GLY A 62 10.23 -6.03 11.79
C GLY A 62 8.90 -5.27 11.82
N ALA A 63 8.66 -4.37 10.86
CA ALA A 63 7.35 -3.73 10.71
C ALA A 63 6.31 -4.76 10.28
N ARG A 64 5.09 -4.62 10.77
CA ARG A 64 3.94 -5.38 10.30
C ARG A 64 2.86 -4.42 9.82
N CYS A 65 2.26 -4.71 8.66
CA CYS A 65 1.07 -3.96 8.26
C CYS A 65 -0.06 -4.31 9.23
N VAL A 66 -0.73 -3.30 9.79
CA VAL A 66 -1.77 -3.48 10.81
C VAL A 66 -3.16 -3.15 10.28
N THR A 67 -3.26 -2.26 9.29
CA THR A 67 -4.52 -1.83 8.70
C THR A 67 -4.30 -1.38 7.26
N ILE A 68 -5.24 -1.73 6.38
CA ILE A 68 -5.34 -1.24 5.02
C ILE A 68 -6.76 -0.73 4.82
N MET A 69 -6.87 0.51 4.36
CA MET A 69 -8.10 1.18 3.99
C MET A 69 -8.12 1.39 2.48
N GLU A 70 -9.30 1.28 1.88
CA GLU A 70 -9.57 1.75 0.52
C GLU A 70 -10.69 2.77 0.57
N ASN A 71 -10.50 3.93 -0.07
CA ASN A 71 -11.52 4.99 -0.12
C ASN A 71 -12.12 5.34 1.26
N HIS A 72 -11.29 5.33 2.31
CA HIS A 72 -11.65 5.55 3.72
C HIS A 72 -12.41 4.42 4.43
N GLU A 73 -12.60 3.27 3.79
CA GLU A 73 -13.17 2.07 4.42
C GLU A 73 -12.09 1.05 4.74
N VAL A 74 -12.13 0.44 5.94
CA VAL A 74 -11.18 -0.60 6.33
C VAL A 74 -11.49 -1.87 5.54
N ILE A 75 -10.60 -2.22 4.61
CA ILE A 75 -10.69 -3.48 3.86
C ILE A 75 -9.91 -4.59 4.55
N TRP A 76 -8.93 -4.25 5.39
CA TRP A 76 -8.21 -5.26 6.16
C TRP A 76 -7.66 -4.65 7.44
N SER A 77 -7.75 -5.40 8.53
CA SER A 77 -7.02 -5.13 9.77
C SER A 77 -6.65 -6.43 10.47
N ILE A 78 -5.77 -6.37 11.45
CA ILE A 78 -5.41 -7.53 12.28
C ILE A 78 -6.65 -8.13 12.97
N ASP A 79 -7.60 -7.27 13.36
CA ASP A 79 -8.81 -7.67 14.10
C ASP A 79 -10.01 -7.98 13.19
N SER A 80 -10.00 -7.52 11.93
CA SER A 80 -11.07 -7.75 10.96
C SER A 80 -10.50 -8.13 9.60
N LYS A 81 -10.75 -9.36 9.16
CA LYS A 81 -10.27 -9.86 7.88
C LYS A 81 -11.39 -9.80 6.84
N ASP A 82 -11.18 -9.05 5.77
CA ASP A 82 -11.82 -9.33 4.49
C ASP A 82 -11.01 -10.39 3.74
N ASN A 83 -11.70 -11.27 3.01
CA ASN A 83 -11.10 -12.29 2.16
C ASN A 83 -10.51 -11.70 0.86
N SER A 84 -10.75 -10.41 0.59
CA SER A 84 -10.23 -9.71 -0.59
C SER A 84 -8.73 -9.39 -0.53
N VAL A 85 -8.12 -9.46 0.67
CA VAL A 85 -6.69 -9.24 0.89
C VAL A 85 -6.02 -10.50 1.39
N PHE A 86 -5.00 -10.96 0.67
CA PHE A 86 -4.19 -12.11 1.05
C PHE A 86 -3.01 -11.67 1.93
N HIS A 87 -2.81 -12.34 3.07
CA HIS A 87 -1.69 -12.11 3.98
C HIS A 87 -0.75 -13.33 3.98
N ASP A 88 0.49 -13.13 3.55
CA ASP A 88 1.55 -14.13 3.74
C ASP A 88 2.22 -13.95 5.10
N VAL A 89 1.92 -14.86 6.02
CA VAL A 89 2.40 -14.83 7.41
C VAL A 89 3.92 -15.00 7.51
N ASN A 90 4.57 -15.60 6.51
CA ASN A 90 6.02 -15.83 6.54
C ASN A 90 6.82 -14.58 6.16
N THR A 91 6.29 -13.81 5.22
CA THR A 91 6.96 -12.62 4.66
C THR A 91 6.39 -11.30 5.19
N GLY A 92 5.18 -11.32 5.76
CA GLY A 92 4.43 -10.13 6.17
C GLY A 92 3.85 -9.35 4.98
N LEU A 93 3.83 -9.94 3.79
CA LEU A 93 3.29 -9.31 2.58
C LEU A 93 1.75 -9.33 2.60
N MET A 94 1.15 -8.19 2.29
CA MET A 94 -0.28 -8.05 2.08
C MET A 94 -0.54 -7.82 0.60
N THR A 95 -1.32 -8.69 -0.05
CA THR A 95 -1.57 -8.62 -1.50
C THR A 95 -3.05 -8.49 -1.79
N ARG A 96 -3.42 -7.51 -2.63
CA ARG A 96 -4.76 -7.34 -3.16
C ARG A 96 -4.76 -7.43 -4.68
N GLN A 97 -5.70 -8.21 -5.22
CA GLN A 97 -5.97 -8.23 -6.66
C GLN A 97 -6.90 -7.07 -7.02
N VAL A 98 -6.57 -6.31 -8.06
CA VAL A 98 -7.39 -5.21 -8.56
C VAL A 98 -7.59 -5.31 -10.07
N GLY A 99 -8.71 -4.76 -10.53
CA GLY A 99 -9.03 -4.64 -11.95
C GLY A 99 -8.65 -3.27 -12.49
N SER A 100 -9.27 -2.89 -13.61
CA SER A 100 -9.18 -1.55 -14.16
C SER A 100 -9.93 -0.55 -13.28
N GLY A 101 -9.37 0.63 -13.08
CA GLY A 101 -9.97 1.68 -12.27
C GLY A 101 -8.93 2.49 -11.50
N ASP A 102 -9.44 3.44 -10.72
CA ASP A 102 -8.67 4.27 -9.83
C ASP A 102 -8.90 3.81 -8.39
N TYR A 103 -7.80 3.65 -7.67
CA TYR A 103 -7.78 3.13 -6.31
C TYR A 103 -7.00 4.07 -5.41
N GLU A 104 -7.53 4.35 -4.22
CA GLU A 104 -6.83 5.05 -3.16
C GLU A 104 -6.77 4.15 -1.93
N TYR A 105 -5.54 3.89 -1.48
CA TYR A 105 -5.22 3.06 -0.33
C TYR A 105 -4.55 3.87 0.75
N GLN A 106 -4.93 3.62 2.00
CA GLN A 106 -4.16 4.05 3.15
C GLN A 106 -3.74 2.83 3.96
N ALA A 107 -2.44 2.61 4.08
CA ALA A 107 -1.88 1.49 4.83
C ALA A 107 -1.09 1.99 6.04
N PHE A 108 -1.12 1.21 7.12
CA PHE A 108 -0.51 1.54 8.41
C PHE A 108 0.37 0.39 8.87
N TRP A 109 1.51 0.72 9.50
CA TRP A 109 2.47 -0.25 10.03
C TRP A 109 2.83 0.04 11.49
N GLU A 110 3.11 -1.03 12.23
CA GLU A 110 3.69 -1.02 13.60
C GLU A 110 5.05 -1.75 13.62
#